data_AF-A0A952TRU7-F1
#
_entry.id   AF-A0A952TRU7-F1
#
_cell.length_a   1.000
_cell.length_b   1.000
_cell.length_c   1.000
_cell.angle_alpha   90.00
_cell.angle_beta   90.00
_cell.angle_gamma   90.00
#
_symmetry.space_group_name_H-M   'P 1'
#
loop_
_entity.id
_entity.type
_entity.pdbx_description
1 polymer ?
#
loop_
_entity_poly.entity_id
_entity_poly.type
_entity_poly.pdbx_seq_one_letter_code
_entity_poly.pdbx_strand_id
1 'polypeptide(L)'
;MSHLLNTNTDLLETDPEVKSYIYQQLSEFEPFVSPETVVAVVSRDPRKLMLQFEAEGRETTRDELAKLFRIAIVLKEGDTQIQEEGLHENLFEAIRLAKESLIKKLEMIQDSVISNQDRMAQINDALQNHQLH
;
A
#
# COMPACT_ATOMS: atom_id res chain seq x y z
N MET A 1 -30.43 12.51 10.29
CA MET A 1 -29.91 13.18 9.08
C MET A 1 -28.39 13.13 9.12
N SER A 2 -27.79 12.02 8.69
CA SER A 2 -26.34 11.79 8.74
C SER A 2 -25.82 11.58 7.30
N HIS A 3 -25.59 12.68 6.58
CA HIS A 3 -25.14 12.67 5.18
C HIS A 3 -23.68 13.11 5.00
N LEU A 4 -22.86 13.05 6.05
CA LEU A 4 -21.46 13.52 6.02
C LEU A 4 -20.41 12.40 5.95
N LEU A 5 -20.80 11.15 5.71
CA LEU A 5 -19.88 10.00 5.76
C LEU A 5 -19.37 9.51 4.39
N ASN A 6 -19.90 9.97 3.26
CA ASN A 6 -19.66 9.31 1.97
C ASN A 6 -19.09 10.18 0.83
N THR A 7 -18.79 11.47 1.03
CA THR A 7 -18.29 12.30 -0.08
C THR A 7 -16.97 11.81 -0.66
N ASN A 8 -16.07 11.23 0.14
CA ASN A 8 -14.76 10.78 -0.34
C ASN A 8 -14.80 9.43 -1.06
N THR A 9 -15.65 8.51 -0.61
CA THR A 9 -15.88 7.23 -1.31
C THR A 9 -16.60 7.45 -2.63
N ASP A 10 -17.52 8.42 -2.67
CA ASP A 10 -18.29 8.77 -3.86
C ASP A 10 -17.36 9.27 -4.98
N LEU A 11 -16.34 10.08 -4.66
CA LEU A 11 -15.36 10.56 -5.64
C LEU A 11 -14.55 9.43 -6.29
N LEU A 12 -14.14 8.40 -5.54
CA LEU A 12 -13.41 7.25 -6.10
C LEU A 12 -14.26 6.47 -7.13
N GLU A 13 -15.58 6.41 -6.91
CA GLU A 13 -16.50 5.62 -7.72
C GLU A 13 -17.24 6.40 -8.80
N THR A 14 -17.32 7.73 -8.71
CA THR A 14 -18.15 8.54 -9.64
C THR A 14 -17.33 9.47 -10.52
N ASP A 15 -16.13 9.87 -10.10
CA ASP A 15 -15.30 10.81 -10.85
C ASP A 15 -14.42 10.07 -11.91
N PRO A 16 -14.64 10.30 -13.21
CA PRO A 16 -13.84 9.66 -14.27
C PRO A 16 -12.35 10.03 -14.24
N GLU A 17 -12.01 11.24 -13.80
CA GLU A 17 -10.63 11.71 -13.72
C GLU A 17 -9.89 10.96 -12.60
N VAL A 18 -10.51 10.88 -11.42
CA VAL A 18 -9.97 10.12 -10.28
C VAL A 18 -9.80 8.64 -10.65
N LYS A 19 -10.79 8.03 -11.32
CA LYS A 19 -10.67 6.64 -11.79
C LYS A 19 -9.53 6.45 -12.76
N SER A 20 -9.42 7.31 -13.77
CA SER A 20 -8.35 7.22 -14.76
C SER A 20 -6.97 7.35 -14.12
N TYR A 21 -6.84 8.28 -13.16
CA TYR A 21 -5.62 8.44 -12.39
C TYR A 21 -5.30 7.19 -11.56
N ILE A 22 -6.29 6.61 -10.88
CA ILE A 22 -6.12 5.35 -10.13
C ILE A 22 -5.58 4.26 -11.07
N TYR A 23 -6.21 4.02 -12.22
CA TYR A 23 -5.73 3.00 -13.17
C TYR A 23 -4.29 3.26 -13.62
N GLN A 24 -3.93 4.52 -13.90
CA GLN A 24 -2.56 4.89 -14.25
C GLN A 24 -1.57 4.61 -13.10
N GLN A 25 -1.94 4.88 -11.85
CA GLN A 25 -1.10 4.56 -10.70
C GLN A 25 -1.00 3.04 -10.51
N LEU A 26 -2.08 2.28 -10.76
CA LEU A 26 -2.11 0.84 -10.56
C LEU A 26 -1.29 0.06 -11.58
N SER A 27 -1.08 0.58 -12.80
CA SER A 27 -0.23 -0.10 -13.80
C SER A 27 1.23 -0.24 -13.36
N GLU A 28 1.69 0.60 -12.43
CA GLU A 28 3.04 0.47 -11.86
C GLU A 28 3.20 -0.78 -10.98
N PHE A 29 2.11 -1.43 -10.56
CA PHE A 29 2.17 -2.69 -9.82
C PHE A 29 2.35 -3.93 -10.71
N GLU A 30 2.22 -3.81 -12.03
CA GLU A 30 2.33 -4.94 -12.97
C GLU A 30 3.54 -5.87 -12.72
N PRO A 31 4.75 -5.37 -12.39
CA PRO A 31 5.90 -6.24 -12.10
C PRO A 31 5.77 -7.08 -10.83
N PHE A 32 4.84 -6.75 -9.94
CA PHE A 32 4.71 -7.32 -8.60
C PHE A 32 3.45 -8.16 -8.38
N VAL A 33 2.53 -8.15 -9.35
CA VAL A 33 1.21 -8.79 -9.21
C VAL A 33 1.03 -9.90 -10.25
N SER A 34 0.17 -10.86 -9.92
CA SER A 34 -0.29 -11.90 -10.84
C SER A 34 -1.68 -11.54 -11.39
N PRO A 35 -2.14 -12.21 -12.47
CA PRO A 35 -3.52 -12.08 -12.93
C PRO A 35 -4.59 -12.41 -11.87
N GLU A 36 -4.24 -13.18 -10.84
CA GLU A 36 -5.13 -13.56 -9.74
C GLU A 36 -5.14 -12.53 -8.59
N THR A 37 -4.25 -11.53 -8.64
CA THR A 37 -4.18 -10.50 -7.61
C THR A 37 -5.35 -9.54 -7.75
N VAL A 38 -6.16 -9.45 -6.70
CA VAL A 38 -7.22 -8.45 -6.58
C VAL A 38 -6.65 -7.17 -6.01
N VAL A 39 -6.83 -6.07 -6.72
CA VAL A 39 -6.42 -4.73 -6.30
C VAL A 39 -7.64 -3.93 -5.89
N ALA A 40 -7.62 -3.36 -4.68
CA ALA A 40 -8.67 -2.48 -4.17
C ALA A 40 -8.11 -1.15 -3.70
N VAL A 41 -8.78 -0.05 -4.05
CA VAL A 41 -8.49 1.30 -3.57
C VAL A 41 -9.61 1.73 -2.63
N VAL A 42 -9.27 2.04 -1.38
CA VAL A 42 -10.24 2.25 -0.31
C VAL A 42 -10.00 3.58 0.38
N SER A 43 -11.03 4.41 0.44
CA SER A 43 -11.03 5.59 1.32
C SER A 43 -11.27 5.19 2.77
N ARG A 44 -10.41 5.65 3.68
CA ARG A 44 -10.51 5.40 5.12
C ARG A 44 -10.76 6.72 5.85
N ASP A 45 -11.32 6.63 7.06
CA ASP A 45 -11.52 7.81 7.90
C ASP A 45 -10.17 8.26 8.51
N PRO A 46 -9.65 9.46 8.17
CA PRO A 46 -8.40 9.98 8.72
C PRO A 46 -8.49 10.26 10.22
N ARG A 47 -9.68 10.53 10.76
CA ARG A 47 -9.86 10.82 12.20
C ARG A 47 -9.53 9.62 13.08
N LYS A 48 -9.50 8.41 12.51
CA LYS A 48 -9.07 7.19 13.20
C LYS A 48 -7.55 7.15 13.44
N LEU A 49 -6.76 8.06 12.85
CA LEU A 49 -5.32 8.19 13.10
C LEU A 49 -4.99 9.02 14.35
N MET A 50 -5.99 9.62 15.02
CA MET A 50 -5.75 10.51 16.16
C MET A 50 -4.92 9.85 17.26
N LEU A 51 -5.29 8.63 17.67
CA LEU A 51 -4.55 7.86 18.67
C LEU A 51 -3.11 7.52 18.23
N GLN A 52 -2.91 7.28 16.93
CA GLN A 52 -1.59 6.99 16.39
C GLN A 52 -0.70 8.23 16.41
N PHE A 53 -1.24 9.38 16.01
CA PHE A 53 -0.50 10.65 15.99
C PHE A 53 -0.13 11.09 17.40
N GLU A 54 -1.06 10.94 18.35
CA GLU A 54 -0.79 11.18 19.78
C GLU A 54 0.36 10.29 20.29
N ALA A 55 0.37 9.00 19.94
CA ALA A 55 1.44 8.08 20.33
C ALA A 55 2.81 8.43 19.68
N GLU A 56 2.80 8.99 18.48
CA GLU A 56 3.98 9.47 17.76
C GLU A 56 4.44 10.87 18.20
N GLY A 57 3.77 11.50 19.19
CA GLY A 57 4.09 12.84 19.67
C GLY A 57 3.73 13.96 18.68
N ARG A 58 2.84 13.67 17.72
CA ARG A 58 2.34 14.63 16.73
C ARG A 58 1.06 15.27 17.26
N GLU A 59 1.12 16.55 17.58
CA GLU A 59 -0.08 17.31 17.90
C GLU A 59 -0.90 17.54 16.64
N THR A 60 -2.12 16.99 16.61
CA THR A 60 -3.11 17.27 15.56
C THR A 60 -4.50 17.32 16.17
N THR A 61 -5.38 18.07 15.53
CA THR A 61 -6.78 18.16 15.92
C THR A 61 -7.65 17.24 15.06
N ARG A 62 -8.81 16.87 15.59
CA ARG A 62 -9.83 16.13 14.82
C ARG A 62 -10.26 16.88 13.56
N ASP A 63 -10.28 18.21 13.61
CA ASP A 63 -10.68 19.07 12.49
C ASP A 63 -9.61 19.18 11.41
N GLU A 64 -8.33 19.13 11.78
CA GLU A 64 -7.23 19.00 10.83
C GLU A 64 -7.25 17.65 10.13
N LEU A 65 -7.42 16.55 10.89
CA LEU A 65 -7.53 15.22 10.31
C LEU A 65 -8.73 15.10 9.35
N ALA A 66 -9.85 15.75 9.67
CA ALA A 66 -11.05 15.72 8.82
C ALA A 66 -10.85 16.34 7.43
N LYS A 67 -9.80 17.16 7.23
CA LYS A 67 -9.46 17.76 5.94
C LYS A 67 -8.59 16.86 5.06
N LEU A 68 -8.10 15.74 5.60
CA LEU A 68 -7.19 14.85 4.90
C LEU A 68 -7.94 13.75 4.16
N PHE A 69 -7.42 13.35 3.03
CA PHE A 69 -7.72 12.09 2.37
C PHE A 69 -6.79 11.02 2.90
N ARG A 70 -7.36 9.93 3.40
CA ARG A 70 -6.63 8.71 3.76
C ARG A 70 -7.02 7.62 2.78
N ILE A 71 -6.11 7.27 1.88
CA ILE A 71 -6.35 6.29 0.83
C ILE A 71 -5.48 5.07 1.09
N ALA A 72 -6.08 3.90 1.07
CA ALA A 72 -5.38 2.62 1.15
C ALA A 72 -5.42 1.93 -0.21
N ILE A 73 -4.28 1.40 -0.65
CA ILE A 73 -4.22 0.45 -1.77
C ILE A 73 -3.97 -0.93 -1.17
N VAL A 74 -4.80 -1.89 -1.54
CA VAL A 74 -4.79 -3.26 -1.04
C VAL A 74 -4.55 -4.21 -2.20
N LEU A 75 -3.51 -5.02 -2.09
CA LEU A 75 -3.23 -6.15 -2.97
C LEU A 75 -3.58 -7.42 -2.21
N LYS A 76 -4.45 -8.26 -2.79
CA LYS A 76 -4.86 -9.53 -2.21
C LYS A 76 -4.69 -10.66 -3.21
N GLU A 77 -4.02 -11.72 -2.79
CA GLU A 77 -3.87 -12.96 -3.57
C GLU A 77 -4.08 -14.16 -2.64
N GLY A 78 -5.13 -14.94 -2.90
CA GLY A 78 -5.58 -16.00 -1.98
C GLY A 78 -5.87 -15.48 -0.56
N ASP A 79 -5.17 -16.05 0.42
CA ASP A 79 -5.26 -15.66 1.84
C ASP A 79 -4.24 -14.59 2.24
N THR A 80 -3.36 -14.19 1.32
CA THR A 80 -2.32 -13.18 1.59
C THR A 80 -2.82 -11.80 1.18
N GLN A 81 -2.57 -10.80 2.03
CA GLN A 81 -2.91 -9.42 1.76
C GLN A 81 -1.75 -8.51 2.16
N ILE A 82 -1.42 -7.58 1.27
CA ILE A 82 -0.51 -6.47 1.53
C ILE A 82 -1.28 -5.19 1.27
N GLN A 83 -1.12 -4.22 2.16
CA GLN A 83 -1.72 -2.90 2.00
C GLN A 83 -0.77 -1.84 2.54
N GLU A 84 -0.87 -0.66 1.97
CA GLU A 84 -0.27 0.57 2.48
C GLU A 84 -1.22 1.75 2.26
N GLU A 85 -0.94 2.85 2.95
CA GLU A 85 -1.79 4.02 2.97
C GLU A 85 -1.04 5.30 2.63
N GLY A 86 -1.74 6.25 2.04
CA GLY A 86 -1.31 7.62 1.84
C GLY A 86 -2.27 8.58 2.52
N LEU A 87 -1.71 9.61 3.14
CA LEU A 87 -2.45 10.66 3.85
C LEU A 87 -2.04 12.03 3.29
N HIS A 88 -3.00 12.76 2.72
CA HIS A 88 -2.73 14.09 2.18
C HIS A 88 -4.01 14.95 2.09
N GLU A 89 -3.89 16.27 2.07
CA GLU A 89 -5.01 17.20 1.84
C GLU A 89 -5.61 17.11 0.41
N ASN A 90 -4.90 16.44 -0.49
CA ASN A 90 -5.28 16.29 -1.89
C ASN A 90 -5.42 14.80 -2.21
N LEU A 91 -6.53 14.43 -2.85
CA LEU A 91 -6.85 13.04 -3.17
C LEU A 91 -5.81 12.36 -4.08
N PHE A 92 -5.37 13.05 -5.13
CA PHE A 92 -4.38 12.51 -6.08
C PHE A 92 -3.04 12.27 -5.40
N GLU A 93 -2.60 13.21 -4.56
CA GLU A 93 -1.38 13.03 -3.76
C GLU A 93 -1.53 11.90 -2.73
N ALA A 94 -2.69 11.75 -2.08
CA ALA A 94 -2.94 10.64 -1.17
C ALA A 94 -2.87 9.28 -1.90
N ILE A 95 -3.40 9.18 -3.12
CA ILE A 95 -3.28 7.98 -3.97
C ILE A 95 -1.81 7.73 -4.33
N ARG A 96 -1.08 8.76 -4.77
CA ARG A 96 0.36 8.66 -5.11
C ARG A 96 1.19 8.15 -3.94
N LEU A 97 0.99 8.73 -2.76
CA LEU A 97 1.70 8.34 -1.53
C LEU A 97 1.38 6.91 -1.10
N ALA A 98 0.11 6.48 -1.22
CA ALA A 98 -0.28 5.11 -0.95
C ALA A 98 0.43 4.13 -1.90
N LYS A 99 0.50 4.48 -3.19
CA LYS A 99 1.21 3.69 -4.21
C LYS A 99 2.70 3.59 -3.90
N GLU A 100 3.37 4.71 -3.69
CA GLU A 100 4.81 4.74 -3.42
C GLU A 100 5.19 3.92 -2.18
N SER A 101 4.37 4.03 -1.12
CA SER A 101 4.57 3.25 0.10
C SER A 101 4.42 1.75 -0.16
N LEU A 102 3.44 1.36 -0.99
CA LEU A 102 3.21 -0.04 -1.34
C LEU A 102 4.31 -0.59 -2.25
N ILE A 103 4.73 0.14 -3.28
CA ILE A 103 5.85 -0.27 -4.16
C ILE A 103 7.11 -0.49 -3.33
N LYS A 104 7.47 0.46 -2.47
CA LYS A 104 8.64 0.32 -1.59
C LYS A 104 8.55 -0.94 -0.72
N LYS A 105 7.36 -1.28 -0.22
CA LYS A 105 7.15 -2.51 0.55
C LYS A 105 7.32 -3.77 -0.29
N LEU A 106 6.85 -3.76 -1.53
CA LEU A 106 7.01 -4.87 -2.46
C LEU A 106 8.48 -5.06 -2.86
N GLU A 107 9.21 -3.99 -3.13
CA GLU A 107 10.65 -4.01 -3.38
C GLU A 107 11.40 -4.63 -2.20
N MET A 108 11.11 -4.21 -0.96
CA MET A 108 11.72 -4.80 0.24
C MET A 108 11.44 -6.30 0.37
N ILE A 109 10.22 -6.75 0.02
CA ILE A 109 9.87 -8.18 0.04
C ILE A 109 10.65 -8.93 -1.04
N GLN A 110 10.70 -8.39 -2.26
CA GLN A 110 11.44 -8.99 -3.38
C GLN A 110 12.93 -9.14 -3.05
N ASP A 111 13.55 -8.07 -2.53
CA ASP A 111 14.96 -8.07 -2.10
C ASP A 111 15.22 -9.12 -1.02
N SER A 112 14.30 -9.26 -0.05
CA SER A 112 14.41 -10.28 1.00
C SER A 112 14.32 -11.70 0.44
N VAL A 113 13.49 -11.95 -0.57
CA VAL A 113 13.35 -13.28 -1.19
C VAL A 113 14.61 -13.64 -1.98
N ILE A 114 15.13 -12.70 -2.78
CA ILE A 114 16.37 -12.89 -3.56
C ILE A 114 17.54 -13.20 -2.63
N SER A 115 17.71 -12.43 -1.55
CA SER A 115 18.79 -12.65 -0.59
C SER A 115 18.76 -14.04 0.07
N ASN A 116 17.57 -14.57 0.34
CA ASN A 116 17.42 -15.91 0.91
C ASN A 116 17.76 -17.01 -0.10
N GLN A 117 17.41 -16.82 -1.38
CA GLN A 117 17.76 -17.76 -2.45
C GLN A 117 19.27 -17.82 -2.69
N ASP A 118 19.94 -16.65 -2.73
CA ASP A 118 21.39 -16.57 -2.89
C ASP A 118 22.14 -17.27 -1.74
N ARG A 119 21.67 -17.09 -0.50
CA ARG A 119 22.22 -17.82 0.66
C ARG A 119 22.04 -19.33 0.53
N MET A 120 20.91 -19.78 0.00
CA MET A 120 20.64 -21.21 -0.17
C MET A 120 21.49 -21.83 -1.28
N ALA A 121 21.73 -21.11 -2.36
CA ALA A 121 22.67 -21.52 -3.41
C ALA A 121 24.08 -21.71 -2.84
N GLN A 122 24.58 -20.73 -2.06
CA GLN A 122 25.90 -20.82 -1.42
C GLN A 122 26.02 -22.01 -0.46
N ILE A 123 24.97 -22.32 0.31
CA ILE A 123 24.94 -23.48 1.21
C ILE A 123 25.00 -24.79 0.42
N ASN A 124 24.22 -24.90 -0.66
CA ASN A 124 24.23 -26.10 -1.51
C ASN A 124 25.60 -26.31 -2.17
N ASP A 125 26.23 -25.24 -2.66
CA ASP A 125 27.58 -25.30 -3.23
C ASP A 125 28.62 -25.73 -2.18
N ALA A 126 28.51 -25.24 -0.93
CA ALA A 126 29.39 -25.64 0.16
C ALA A 126 29.19 -27.12 0.57
N LEU A 127 27.94 -27.59 0.60
CA LEU A 127 27.59 -28.98 0.92
C LEU A 127 28.06 -29.96 -0.16
N GLN A 128 27.93 -29.62 -1.44
CA GLN A 128 28.43 -30.44 -2.55
C GLN A 128 29.97 -30.52 -2.54
N ASN A 129 30.66 -29.44 -2.20
CA ASN A 129 32.12 -29.44 -2.10
C ASN A 129 32.65 -30.23 -0.88
N HIS A 130 31.85 -30.45 0.16
CA HIS A 130 32.23 -31.27 1.33
C HIS A 130 32.04 -32.78 1.15
N GLN A 131 31.45 -33.24 0.04
CA GLN A 131 31.25 -34.68 -0.25
C GLN A 131 32.37 -35.31 -1.08
N LEU A 132 33.35 -34.51 -1.54
CA LEU A 132 34.55 -34.99 -2.25
C LEU A 132 35.75 -35.03 -1.29
N HIS A 133 35.78 -36.00 -0.37
CA HIS A 133 36.99 -36.38 0.36
C HIS A 133 36.97 -37.84 0.80
#